data_AF-A0A4Q1QXS8-F1
#
_entry.id   AF-A0A4Q1QXS8-F1
#
_cell.length_a   1.000
_cell.length_b   1.000
_cell.length_c   1.000
_cell.angle_alpha   90.00
_cell.angle_beta   90.00
_cell.angle_gamma   90.00
#
_symmetry.space_group_name_H-M   'P 1'
#
loop_
_entity.id
_entity.type
_entity.pdbx_description
1 polymer ?
#
loop_
_entity_poly.entity_id
_entity_poly.type
_entity_poly.pdbx_seq_one_letter_code
_entity_poly.pdbx_strand_id
1 'polypeptide(L)'
;MAGTIAVSIPERRYEILAGLLIEAVATEAAGESAREAALRVARQHGVALGATERARVRPGRLGAERGLSLAAETLEEFGYEPDRSAPTVLRLRNCPFHSLAVQAPELVCGLNQAFLAGYLHGLGSHKTTAILAPRPGSCCVELRGDEAAGRIPENGTTCAR
;
A
#
# COMPACT_ATOMS: atom_id res chain seq x y z
N MET A 1 36.09 -18.78 -8.63
CA MET A 1 35.95 -17.42 -8.10
C MET A 1 34.48 -17.03 -8.20
N ALA A 2 33.75 -17.04 -7.09
CA ALA A 2 32.34 -16.66 -7.06
C ALA A 2 32.25 -15.13 -7.00
N GLY A 3 31.65 -14.51 -8.02
CA GLY A 3 31.45 -13.07 -8.07
C GLY A 3 30.44 -12.63 -7.02
N THR A 4 30.83 -11.69 -6.18
CA THR A 4 29.95 -11.06 -5.20
C THR A 4 28.89 -10.26 -5.95
N ILE A 5 27.63 -10.71 -5.91
CA ILE A 5 26.50 -9.93 -6.41
C ILE A 5 26.21 -8.87 -5.35
N ALA A 6 26.71 -7.65 -5.59
CA ALA A 6 26.31 -6.49 -4.81
C ALA A 6 24.89 -6.09 -5.24
N VAL A 7 23.89 -6.56 -4.49
CA VAL A 7 22.50 -6.13 -4.66
C VAL A 7 22.40 -4.71 -4.09
N SER A 8 22.35 -3.69 -4.95
CA SER A 8 21.99 -2.35 -4.52
C SER A 8 20.50 -2.36 -4.17
N ILE A 9 20.17 -2.27 -2.88
CA ILE A 9 18.78 -2.07 -2.46
C ILE A 9 18.41 -0.62 -2.86
N PRO A 10 17.36 -0.39 -3.67
CA PRO A 10 17.00 0.97 -4.07
C PRO A 10 16.72 1.84 -2.84
N GLU A 11 17.50 2.91 -2.65
CA GLU A 11 17.51 3.79 -1.46
C GLU A 11 16.09 4.24 -1.03
N ARG A 12 15.19 4.43 -2.01
CA ARG A 12 13.82 4.94 -1.80
C ARG A 12 12.84 3.95 -1.16
N ARG A 13 13.18 2.66 -1.00
CA ARG A 13 12.22 1.65 -0.52
C ARG A 13 11.91 1.73 0.97
N TYR A 14 12.83 2.24 1.80
CA TYR A 14 12.64 2.33 3.25
C TYR A 14 12.27 3.72 3.76
N GLU A 15 12.49 4.76 2.95
CA GLU A 15 12.23 6.15 3.32
C GLU A 15 10.76 6.40 3.67
N ILE A 16 9.82 5.76 2.96
CA ILE A 16 8.40 5.89 3.24
C ILE A 16 8.11 5.38 4.65
N LEU A 17 8.47 4.14 4.97
CA LEU A 17 8.15 3.56 6.27
C LEU A 17 8.91 4.25 7.41
N ALA A 18 10.16 4.64 7.18
CA ALA A 18 10.94 5.41 8.15
C ALA A 18 10.29 6.79 8.43
N GLY A 19 9.89 7.51 7.38
CA GLY A 19 9.20 8.80 7.50
C GLY A 19 7.88 8.68 8.26
N LEU A 20 7.09 7.65 7.95
CA LEU A 20 5.84 7.35 8.65
C LEU A 20 6.06 7.11 10.15
N LEU A 21 7.08 6.33 10.52
CA LEU A 21 7.38 6.02 11.92
C LEU A 21 7.91 7.25 12.68
N ILE A 22 8.77 8.07 12.04
CA ILE A 22 9.29 9.31 12.63
C ILE A 22 8.14 10.29 12.91
N GLU A 23 7.25 10.48 11.94
CA GLU A 23 6.11 11.39 12.10
C GLU A 23 5.06 10.85 13.08
N ALA A 24 4.85 9.53 13.15
CA ALA A 24 3.98 8.92 14.15
C ALA A 24 4.46 9.24 15.58
N VAL A 25 5.76 9.14 15.83
CA VAL A 25 6.35 9.52 17.12
C VAL A 25 6.26 11.03 17.37
N ALA A 26 6.46 11.85 16.34
CA ALA A 26 6.41 13.32 16.48
C ALA A 26 4.99 13.87 16.68
N THR A 27 3.96 13.13 16.27
CA THR A 27 2.55 13.59 16.27
C THR A 27 1.64 12.73 17.13
N GLU A 28 2.19 11.95 18.05
CA GLU A 28 1.44 11.11 18.99
C GLU A 28 0.45 11.96 19.80
N ALA A 29 -0.82 11.54 19.83
CA ALA A 29 -1.85 12.19 20.62
C ALA A 29 -2.03 11.51 21.99
N ALA A 30 -2.44 12.27 23.00
CA ALA A 30 -2.70 11.72 24.33
C ALA A 30 -3.80 10.63 24.27
N GLY A 31 -3.44 9.41 24.71
CA GLY A 31 -4.34 8.25 24.69
C GLY A 31 -4.35 7.46 23.38
N GLU A 32 -3.55 7.83 22.38
CA GLU A 32 -3.31 7.06 21.16
C GLU A 32 -2.15 6.09 21.39
N SER A 33 -2.27 4.83 20.97
CA SER A 33 -1.13 3.92 20.95
C SER A 33 -0.20 4.25 19.77
N ALA A 34 1.10 3.94 19.91
CA ALA A 34 2.06 4.11 18.82
C ALA A 34 1.63 3.43 17.50
N ARG A 35 0.91 2.30 17.60
CA ARG A 35 0.34 1.61 16.44
C ARG A 35 -0.77 2.42 15.76
N GLU A 36 -1.67 3.01 16.53
CA GLU A 36 -2.75 3.86 16.00
C GLU A 36 -2.18 5.12 15.35
N ALA A 37 -1.22 5.77 15.99
CA ALA A 37 -0.52 6.93 15.44
C ALA A 37 0.13 6.58 14.08
N ALA A 38 0.84 5.45 14.01
CA ALA A 38 1.48 5.01 12.77
C ALA A 38 0.46 4.71 11.65
N LEU A 39 -0.66 4.07 11.96
CA LEU A 39 -1.73 3.81 10.97
C LEU A 39 -2.38 5.10 10.48
N ARG A 40 -2.62 6.06 11.38
CA ARG A 40 -3.16 7.38 11.04
C ARG A 40 -2.22 8.13 10.11
N VAL A 41 -0.94 8.22 10.46
CA VAL A 41 0.08 8.91 9.66
C VAL A 41 0.25 8.22 8.30
N ALA A 42 0.29 6.88 8.24
CA ALA A 42 0.30 6.12 6.98
C ALA A 42 -0.85 6.52 6.06
N ARG A 43 -2.07 6.57 6.60
CA ARG A 43 -3.25 7.01 5.85
C ARG A 43 -3.13 8.47 5.38
N GLN A 44 -2.68 9.38 6.23
CA GLN A 44 -2.54 10.81 5.90
C GLN A 44 -1.54 11.04 4.76
N HIS A 45 -0.38 10.36 4.81
CA HIS A 45 0.61 10.37 3.72
C HIS A 45 0.03 9.85 2.42
N GLY A 46 -0.69 8.72 2.47
CA GLY A 46 -1.42 8.20 1.33
C GLY A 46 -2.35 9.26 0.73
N VAL A 47 -3.19 9.91 1.56
CA VAL A 47 -4.12 10.96 1.11
C VAL A 47 -3.37 12.10 0.43
N ALA A 48 -2.30 12.61 1.03
CA ALA A 48 -1.52 13.71 0.47
C ALA A 48 -0.89 13.35 -0.88
N LEU A 49 -0.35 12.15 -0.99
CA LEU A 49 0.22 11.63 -2.23
C LEU A 49 -0.86 11.46 -3.31
N GLY A 50 -1.98 10.82 -2.98
CA GLY A 50 -3.09 10.64 -3.91
C GLY A 50 -3.67 11.97 -4.42
N ALA A 51 -3.75 12.97 -3.54
CA ALA A 51 -4.19 14.31 -3.91
C ALA A 51 -3.20 15.01 -4.84
N THR A 52 -1.89 14.88 -4.58
CA THR A 52 -0.83 15.38 -5.47
C THR A 52 -0.93 14.76 -6.86
N GLU A 53 -1.06 13.43 -6.93
CA GLU A 53 -1.22 12.73 -8.21
C GLU A 53 -2.50 13.14 -8.93
N ARG A 54 -3.62 13.26 -8.22
CA ARG A 54 -4.88 13.76 -8.80
C ARG A 54 -4.71 15.17 -9.38
N ALA A 55 -3.99 16.06 -8.70
CA ALA A 55 -3.74 17.41 -9.17
C ALA A 55 -2.83 17.46 -10.40
N ARG A 56 -1.86 16.53 -10.48
CA ARG A 56 -0.92 16.35 -11.59
C ARG A 56 -1.64 15.86 -12.86
N VAL A 57 -2.40 14.76 -12.76
CA VAL A 57 -3.00 14.10 -13.93
C VAL A 57 -4.43 14.57 -14.23
N ARG A 58 -5.06 15.27 -13.28
CA ARG A 58 -6.43 15.84 -13.36
C ARG A 58 -7.44 14.86 -13.99
N PRO A 59 -7.56 13.65 -13.42
CA PRO A 59 -8.51 12.70 -13.95
C PRO A 59 -9.91 13.25 -13.66
N GLY A 60 -10.83 13.08 -14.60
CA GLY A 60 -12.24 13.36 -14.35
C GLY A 60 -12.83 12.43 -13.28
N ARG A 61 -14.09 12.02 -13.45
CA ARG A 61 -14.66 11.01 -12.55
C ARG A 61 -13.95 9.66 -12.75
N LEU A 62 -13.51 9.06 -11.64
CA LEU A 62 -12.88 7.74 -11.65
C LEU A 62 -13.92 6.67 -11.32
N GLY A 63 -14.12 5.74 -12.26
CA GLY A 63 -14.71 4.43 -11.95
C GLY A 63 -13.68 3.49 -11.35
N ALA A 64 -14.10 2.31 -10.90
CA ALA A 64 -13.21 1.35 -10.25
C ALA A 64 -12.02 0.94 -11.14
N GLU A 65 -12.28 0.63 -12.42
CA GLU A 65 -11.20 0.16 -13.30
C GLU A 65 -10.14 1.24 -13.53
N ARG A 66 -10.58 2.43 -13.95
CA ARG A 66 -9.71 3.58 -14.21
C ARG A 66 -8.95 4.04 -12.98
N GLY A 67 -9.59 3.99 -11.81
CA GLY A 67 -8.94 4.29 -10.54
C GLY A 67 -7.79 3.35 -10.24
N LEU A 68 -7.97 2.05 -10.48
CA LEU A 68 -6.92 1.05 -10.30
C LEU A 68 -5.81 1.12 -11.36
N SER A 69 -6.13 1.47 -12.61
CA SER A 69 -5.10 1.70 -13.64
C SER A 69 -4.18 2.85 -13.25
N LEU A 70 -4.75 3.97 -12.82
CA LEU A 70 -3.97 5.13 -12.40
C LEU A 70 -3.15 4.82 -11.12
N ALA A 71 -3.74 4.07 -10.19
CA ALA A 71 -3.00 3.61 -9.02
C ALA A 71 -1.83 2.70 -9.39
N ALA A 72 -1.98 1.80 -10.37
CA ALA A 72 -0.91 0.92 -10.80
C ALA A 72 0.32 1.69 -11.29
N GLU A 73 0.13 2.70 -12.17
CA GLU A 73 1.21 3.54 -12.70
C GLU A 73 2.02 4.19 -11.58
N THR A 74 1.34 4.83 -10.63
CA THR A 74 2.02 5.46 -9.49
C THR A 74 2.70 4.43 -8.59
N LEU A 75 2.08 3.28 -8.32
CA LEU A 75 2.64 2.28 -7.42
C LEU A 75 3.91 1.63 -7.98
N GLU A 76 4.05 1.51 -9.31
CA GLU A 76 5.31 1.10 -9.94
C GLU A 76 6.46 2.05 -9.61
N GLU A 77 6.21 3.36 -9.60
CA GLU A 77 7.20 4.38 -9.20
C GLU A 77 7.61 4.22 -7.72
N PHE A 78 6.70 3.74 -6.88
CA PHE A 78 6.96 3.40 -5.47
C PHE A 78 7.59 2.02 -5.26
N GLY A 79 7.95 1.33 -6.33
CA GLY A 79 8.64 0.03 -6.29
C GLY A 79 7.73 -1.15 -6.00
N TYR A 80 6.41 -0.96 -6.05
CA TYR A 80 5.48 -2.07 -6.16
C TYR A 80 5.53 -2.68 -7.55
N GLU A 81 5.06 -3.92 -7.66
CA GLU A 81 4.88 -4.62 -8.93
C GLU A 81 3.40 -4.96 -9.12
N PRO A 82 2.58 -4.03 -9.64
CA PRO A 82 1.17 -4.27 -9.85
C PRO A 82 0.92 -5.39 -10.87
N ASP A 83 -0.13 -6.16 -10.61
CA ASP A 83 -0.64 -7.22 -11.46
C ASP A 83 -2.15 -7.05 -11.62
N ARG A 84 -2.58 -6.82 -12.86
CA ARG A 84 -4.00 -6.63 -13.17
C ARG A 84 -4.69 -7.98 -13.31
N SER A 85 -5.04 -8.59 -12.19
CA SER A 85 -5.64 -9.94 -12.17
C SER A 85 -7.10 -9.99 -12.65
N ALA A 86 -7.84 -8.87 -12.60
CA ALA A 86 -9.20 -8.71 -13.15
C ALA A 86 -9.54 -7.22 -13.37
N PRO A 87 -10.60 -6.86 -14.11
CA PRO A 87 -10.96 -5.46 -14.38
C PRO A 87 -11.19 -4.59 -13.14
N THR A 88 -11.47 -5.18 -11.99
CA THR A 88 -11.64 -4.48 -10.70
C THR A 88 -10.77 -5.06 -9.59
N VAL A 89 -9.68 -5.77 -9.93
CA VAL A 89 -8.74 -6.32 -8.95
C VAL A 89 -7.31 -6.01 -9.38
N LEU A 90 -6.56 -5.36 -8.50
CA LEU A 90 -5.13 -5.11 -8.66
C LEU A 90 -4.38 -5.80 -7.52
N ARG A 91 -3.59 -6.81 -7.88
CA ARG A 91 -2.65 -7.47 -6.97
C ARG A 91 -1.30 -6.78 -7.06
N LEU A 92 -0.45 -7.03 -6.06
CA LEU A 92 0.90 -6.52 -6.01
C LEU A 92 1.83 -7.73 -5.80
N ARG A 93 2.70 -8.01 -6.77
CA ARG A 93 3.59 -9.20 -6.77
C ARG A 93 4.72 -9.09 -5.76
N ASN A 94 5.03 -7.87 -5.31
CA ASN A 94 5.99 -7.64 -4.25
C ASN A 94 5.40 -6.72 -3.17
N CYS A 95 6.05 -6.71 -2.01
CA CYS A 95 5.90 -5.64 -1.02
C CYS A 95 7.27 -4.96 -0.91
N PRO A 96 7.40 -3.64 -1.16
CA PRO A 96 8.68 -2.94 -0.99
C PRO A 96 9.18 -3.01 0.46
N PHE A 97 8.29 -3.33 1.41
CA PHE A 97 8.58 -3.52 2.83
C PHE A 97 8.67 -4.99 3.24
N HIS A 98 8.85 -5.93 2.32
CA HIS A 98 8.77 -7.38 2.61
C HIS A 98 9.67 -7.81 3.77
N SER A 99 10.91 -7.34 3.82
CA SER A 99 11.86 -7.63 4.91
C SER A 99 11.30 -7.27 6.30
N LEU A 100 10.62 -6.15 6.41
CA LEU A 100 10.00 -5.67 7.65
C LEU A 100 8.64 -6.36 7.90
N ALA A 101 7.90 -6.68 6.85
CA ALA A 101 6.66 -7.44 6.95
C ALA A 101 6.88 -8.86 7.48
N VAL A 102 8.03 -9.48 7.20
CA VAL A 102 8.40 -10.79 7.79
C VAL A 102 8.65 -10.66 9.31
N GLN A 103 9.19 -9.53 9.77
CA GLN A 103 9.49 -9.29 11.18
C GLN A 103 8.27 -8.87 12.00
N ALA A 104 7.41 -8.01 11.44
CA ALA A 104 6.25 -7.45 12.11
C ALA A 104 5.03 -7.37 11.16
N PRO A 105 4.46 -8.52 10.75
CA PRO A 105 3.46 -8.58 9.68
C PRO A 105 2.21 -7.76 10.00
N GLU A 106 1.65 -7.88 11.20
CA GLU A 106 0.42 -7.17 11.59
C GLU A 106 0.57 -5.65 11.61
N LEU A 107 1.79 -5.15 11.88
CA LEU A 107 2.09 -3.73 11.85
C LEU A 107 2.35 -3.27 10.42
N VAL A 108 3.33 -3.87 9.73
CA VAL A 108 3.78 -3.41 8.42
C VAL A 108 2.71 -3.59 7.35
N CYS A 109 2.00 -4.72 7.34
CA CYS A 109 0.87 -4.90 6.43
C CYS A 109 -0.27 -3.94 6.74
N GLY A 110 -0.53 -3.65 8.03
CA GLY A 110 -1.50 -2.64 8.44
C GLY A 110 -1.14 -1.24 7.95
N LEU A 111 0.12 -0.84 8.12
CA LEU A 111 0.64 0.45 7.63
C LEU A 111 0.54 0.56 6.11
N ASN A 112 0.93 -0.49 5.40
CA ASN A 112 0.83 -0.52 3.94
C ASN A 112 -0.63 -0.41 3.48
N GLN A 113 -1.53 -1.16 4.10
CA GLN A 113 -2.95 -1.09 3.77
C GLN A 113 -3.52 0.31 4.05
N ALA A 114 -3.18 0.92 5.19
CA ALA A 114 -3.63 2.26 5.55
C ALA A 114 -3.12 3.32 4.57
N PHE A 115 -1.85 3.23 4.17
CA PHE A 115 -1.23 4.07 3.16
C PHE A 115 -1.95 3.96 1.81
N LEU A 116 -2.14 2.73 1.30
CA LEU A 116 -2.80 2.51 0.00
C LEU A 116 -4.28 2.92 0.03
N ALA A 117 -4.98 2.70 1.15
CA ALA A 117 -6.35 3.19 1.34
C ALA A 117 -6.41 4.73 1.33
N GLY A 118 -5.46 5.39 1.99
CA GLY A 118 -5.31 6.84 1.95
C GLY A 118 -5.04 7.35 0.53
N TYR A 119 -4.13 6.69 -0.19
CA TYR A 119 -3.80 7.02 -1.57
C TYR A 119 -5.01 6.96 -2.50
N LEU A 120 -5.78 5.87 -2.47
CA LEU A 120 -7.02 5.75 -3.24
C LEU A 120 -8.03 6.86 -2.89
N HIS A 121 -8.13 7.23 -1.61
CA HIS A 121 -8.99 8.32 -1.17
C HIS A 121 -8.54 9.67 -1.73
N GLY A 122 -7.26 10.02 -1.59
CA GLY A 122 -6.69 11.27 -2.13
C GLY A 122 -6.80 11.37 -3.65
N LEU A 123 -6.68 10.23 -4.34
CA LEU A 123 -6.85 10.13 -5.79
C LEU A 123 -8.30 10.41 -6.24
N GLY A 124 -9.26 10.39 -5.32
CA GLY A 124 -10.70 10.47 -5.61
C GLY A 124 -11.27 9.15 -6.17
N SER A 125 -10.59 8.03 -5.94
CA SER A 125 -11.02 6.71 -6.42
C SER A 125 -12.00 6.06 -5.43
N HIS A 126 -13.17 6.68 -5.24
CA HIS A 126 -14.16 6.28 -4.25
C HIS A 126 -14.90 4.96 -4.56
N LYS A 127 -14.63 4.34 -5.71
CA LYS A 127 -15.18 3.04 -6.11
C LYS A 127 -14.20 1.90 -5.93
N THR A 128 -13.10 2.16 -5.21
CA THR A 128 -12.04 1.21 -4.95
C THR A 128 -11.64 1.24 -3.48
N THR A 129 -11.14 0.12 -2.99
CA THR A 129 -10.68 -0.06 -1.62
C THR A 129 -9.36 -0.84 -1.59
N ALA A 130 -8.57 -0.65 -0.54
CA ALA A 130 -7.40 -1.46 -0.24
C ALA A 130 -7.75 -2.43 0.89
N ILE A 131 -7.52 -3.73 0.70
CA ILE A 131 -7.83 -4.75 1.72
C ILE A 131 -6.60 -5.58 2.06
N LEU A 132 -6.56 -6.10 3.28
CA LEU A 132 -5.60 -7.14 3.64
C LEU A 132 -6.05 -8.47 3.00
N ALA A 133 -5.21 -9.02 2.13
CA ALA A 133 -5.41 -10.29 1.44
C ALA A 133 -4.06 -11.02 1.32
N PRO A 134 -3.48 -11.48 2.45
CA PRO A 134 -2.15 -12.11 2.45
C PRO A 134 -2.13 -13.40 1.63
N ARG A 135 -1.10 -13.54 0.79
CA ARG A 135 -0.80 -14.74 0.01
C ARG A 135 0.71 -14.97 -0.02
N PRO A 136 1.17 -16.24 -0.07
CA PRO A 136 2.58 -16.53 -0.25
C PRO A 136 3.14 -15.88 -1.52
N GLY A 137 4.29 -15.22 -1.41
CA GLY A 137 4.99 -14.64 -2.55
C GLY A 137 4.35 -13.39 -3.16
N SER A 138 3.40 -12.74 -2.49
CA SER A 138 2.82 -11.47 -2.93
C SER A 138 2.73 -10.46 -1.79
N CYS A 139 2.38 -9.21 -2.12
CA CYS A 139 1.98 -8.25 -1.09
C CYS A 139 0.77 -8.77 -0.30
N CYS A 140 0.70 -8.38 0.97
CA CYS A 140 -0.46 -8.62 1.81
C CYS A 140 -1.64 -7.69 1.53
N VAL A 141 -1.50 -6.73 0.63
CA VAL A 141 -2.55 -5.78 0.26
C VAL A 141 -2.98 -5.99 -1.19
N GLU A 142 -4.29 -6.02 -1.41
CA GLU A 142 -4.92 -6.10 -2.73
C GLU A 142 -5.87 -4.91 -2.87
N LEU A 143 -5.89 -4.27 -4.05
CA LEU A 143 -6.83 -3.19 -4.34
C LEU A 143 -8.01 -3.73 -5.15
N ARG A 144 -9.23 -3.42 -4.73
CA ARG A 144 -10.46 -3.94 -5.35
C ARG A 144 -11.44 -2.82 -5.66
N GLY A 145 -12.22 -2.99 -6.71
CA GLY A 145 -13.45 -2.23 -6.90
C GLY A 145 -14.56 -2.72 -5.98
N ASP A 146 -15.50 -1.85 -5.59
CA ASP A 146 -16.58 -2.15 -4.63
C ASP A 146 -17.38 -3.42 -4.99
N GLU A 147 -17.61 -3.69 -6.27
CA GLU A 147 -18.35 -4.89 -6.72
C GLU A 147 -17.55 -6.21 -6.53
N ALA A 148 -16.22 -6.13 -6.47
CA ALA A 148 -15.34 -7.28 -6.20
C ALA A 148 -15.07 -7.50 -4.71
N ALA A 149 -15.31 -6.50 -3.86
CA ALA A 149 -15.12 -6.59 -2.41
C ALA A 149 -16.10 -7.56 -1.73
N GLY A 150 -17.29 -7.77 -2.32
CA GLY A 150 -18.30 -8.73 -1.81
C GLY A 150 -17.93 -10.21 -1.92
N ARG A 151 -16.80 -10.55 -2.55
CA ARG A 151 -16.30 -11.92 -2.69
C ARG A 151 -14.93 -12.03 -1.99
N ILE A 152 -14.93 -12.00 -0.67
CA ILE A 152 -13.72 -12.28 0.13
C ILE A 152 -13.58 -13.80 0.22
N PRO A 153 -12.51 -14.42 -0.31
CA PRO A 153 -12.20 -15.80 0.02
C PRO A 153 -11.69 -15.83 1.46
N GLU A 154 -12.44 -16.49 2.34
CA GLU A 154 -11.98 -16.84 3.68
C GLU A 154 -10.79 -17.79 3.52
N ASN A 155 -9.62 -17.35 3.97
CA ASN A 155 -8.34 -18.07 4.18
C ASN A 155 -7.16 -17.33 3.54
N GLY A 156 -6.80 -16.20 4.15
CA GLY A 156 -5.49 -15.58 4.00
C GLY A 156 -4.77 -15.71 5.33
N THR A 157 -3.99 -16.78 5.50
CA THR A 157 -3.03 -16.88 6.60
C THR A 157 -2.11 -15.66 6.55
N THR A 158 -1.87 -15.05 7.72
CA THR A 158 -0.87 -14.01 7.98
C THR A 158 0.37 -14.20 7.10
N CYS A 159 1.02 -13.11 6.66
CA CYS A 159 2.35 -13.15 6.01
C CYS A 159 3.26 -14.11 6.81
N ALA A 160 3.29 -15.37 6.38
CA ALA A 160 4.04 -16.41 7.06
C ALA A 160 5.47 -16.31 6.57
N ARG A 161 6.37 -16.44 7.55
CA ARG A 161 7.83 -16.35 7.40
C ARG A 161 8.36 -17.20 6.27
#